data_AF-A0A3D4H6K8-F1
#
_entry.id   AF-A0A3D4H6K8-F1
#
_cell.length_a   1.000
_cell.length_b   1.000
_cell.length_c   1.000
_cell.angle_alpha   90.00
_cell.angle_beta   90.00
_cell.angle_gamma   90.00
#
_symmetry.space_group_name_H-M   'P 1'
#
loop_
_entity.id
_entity.type
_entity.pdbx_description
1 polymer ?
#
loop_
_entity_poly.entity_id
_entity_poly.type
_entity_poly.pdbx_seq_one_letter_code
_entity_poly.pdbx_strand_id
1 'polypeptide(L)'
;MGLGLGNFSQLKIAASTNKEAEIHARAKSCILVWLDGGPSHIETFDPKPDAPVEVRGPLSSIKTNVPGIHVNECLERTAKV
;
A
#
# COMPACT_ATOMS: atom_id res chain seq x y z
N MET A 1 15.97 -8.20 51.63
CA MET A 1 15.37 -7.36 50.57
C MET A 1 14.91 -8.30 49.46
N GLY A 2 13.65 -8.64 49.23
CA GLY A 2 12.38 -8.11 49.71
C GLY A 2 11.32 -8.51 48.69
N LEU A 3 10.92 -9.79 48.67
CA LEU A 3 9.74 -10.30 47.94
C LEU A 3 9.18 -11.49 48.74
N GLY A 4 8.35 -11.19 49.74
CA GLY A 4 7.62 -12.21 50.51
C GLY A 4 6.20 -12.40 49.97
N LEU A 5 5.54 -13.49 50.37
CA LEU A 5 4.14 -13.80 50.01
C LEU A 5 3.16 -12.65 50.33
N GLY A 6 3.48 -11.79 51.32
CA GLY A 6 2.70 -10.59 51.64
C GLY A 6 2.59 -9.57 50.50
N ASN A 7 3.55 -9.55 49.57
CA ASN A 7 3.55 -8.65 48.41
C ASN A 7 2.98 -9.32 47.16
N PHE A 8 2.54 -10.59 47.25
CA PHE A 8 2.03 -11.35 46.10
C PHE A 8 0.75 -10.74 45.50
N SER A 9 -0.14 -10.21 46.33
CA SER A 9 -1.35 -9.51 45.86
C SER A 9 -1.01 -8.21 45.14
N GLN A 10 -0.03 -7.45 45.63
CA GLN A 10 0.46 -6.22 45.02
C GLN A 10 1.15 -6.49 43.67
N LEU A 11 1.93 -7.57 43.57
CA LEU A 11 2.53 -8.02 42.32
C LEU A 11 1.48 -8.49 41.30
N LYS A 12 0.40 -9.16 41.73
CA LYS A 12 -0.72 -9.51 40.84
C LYS A 12 -1.43 -8.27 40.30
N ILE A 13 -1.63 -7.24 41.11
CA ILE A 13 -2.24 -5.97 40.69
C ILE A 13 -1.31 -5.23 39.70
N ALA A 14 0.00 -5.20 39.98
CA ALA A 14 1.00 -4.66 39.07
C ALA A 14 1.08 -5.43 37.73
N ALA A 15 0.88 -6.75 37.75
CA ALA A 15 0.81 -7.56 36.53
C ALA A 15 -0.54 -7.37 35.78
N SER A 16 -1.63 -7.10 36.51
CA SER A 16 -2.97 -6.86 35.94
C SER A 16 -3.14 -5.46 35.34
N THR A 17 -2.20 -4.55 35.58
CA THR A 17 -2.19 -3.19 35.01
C THR A 17 -1.49 -3.11 33.66
N ASN A 18 -0.86 -4.20 33.21
CA ASN A 18 -0.65 -4.44 31.78
C ASN A 18 -1.97 -4.91 31.17
N LYS A 19 -2.95 -4.00 31.13
CA LYS A 19 -4.04 -4.08 30.19
C LYS A 19 -3.39 -3.84 28.84
N GLU A 20 -2.85 -4.90 28.23
CA GLU A 20 -2.54 -4.90 26.81
C GLU A 20 -3.78 -4.29 26.16
N ALA A 21 -3.61 -3.12 25.56
CA ALA A 21 -4.70 -2.47 24.86
C ALA A 21 -5.14 -3.50 23.83
N GLU A 22 -6.33 -4.08 24.00
CA GLU A 22 -6.90 -4.96 22.99
C GLU A 22 -7.09 -4.09 21.75
N ILE A 23 -6.13 -4.17 20.82
CA ILE A 23 -6.21 -3.46 19.54
C ILE A 23 -7.25 -4.20 18.70
N HIS A 24 -8.52 -3.85 18.90
CA HIS A 24 -9.63 -4.25 18.02
C HIS A 24 -9.64 -3.40 16.75
N ALA A 25 -8.50 -3.25 16.09
CA ALA A 25 -8.42 -2.55 14.80
C ALA A 25 -8.91 -3.49 13.70
N ARG A 26 -10.21 -3.46 13.42
CA ARG A 26 -10.79 -4.15 12.25
C ARG A 26 -10.77 -3.22 11.04
N ALA A 27 -10.17 -3.67 9.94
CA ALA A 27 -10.29 -2.97 8.66
C ALA A 27 -11.77 -2.86 8.26
N LYS A 28 -12.23 -1.65 7.92
CA LYS A 28 -13.64 -1.39 7.55
C LYS A 28 -14.01 -1.99 6.20
N SER A 29 -13.06 -2.04 5.27
CA SER A 29 -13.24 -2.53 3.90
C SER A 29 -11.90 -2.94 3.29
N CYS A 30 -11.90 -3.96 2.43
CA CYS A 30 -10.76 -4.36 1.60
C CYS A 30 -11.14 -4.27 0.13
N ILE A 31 -10.26 -3.75 -0.72
CA ILE A 31 -10.40 -3.78 -2.18
C ILE A 31 -9.38 -4.79 -2.70
N LEU A 32 -9.85 -5.83 -3.38
CA LEU A 32 -8.99 -6.77 -4.08
C LEU A 32 -8.88 -6.34 -5.54
N VAL A 33 -7.68 -5.95 -5.96
CA VAL A 33 -7.36 -5.73 -7.37
C VAL A 33 -6.66 -6.99 -7.86
N TRP A 34 -7.42 -7.86 -8.53
CA TRP A 34 -6.88 -9.09 -9.12
C TRP A 34 -6.33 -8.81 -10.51
N LEU A 35 -5.01 -8.93 -10.66
CA LEU A 35 -4.32 -8.79 -11.94
C LEU A 35 -3.68 -10.14 -12.26
N ASP A 36 -4.32 -10.91 -13.13
CA ASP A 36 -3.80 -12.21 -13.56
C ASP A 36 -2.52 -11.99 -14.39
N GLY A 37 -1.35 -12.23 -13.79
CA GLY A 37 -0.04 -11.94 -14.39
C GLY A 37 0.47 -10.50 -14.18
N GLY A 38 -0.25 -9.66 -13.44
CA GLY A 38 0.14 -8.27 -13.16
C GLY A 38 -0.17 -7.29 -14.29
N PRO A 39 0.07 -5.98 -14.07
CA PRO A 39 -0.18 -4.96 -15.09
C PRO A 39 0.93 -4.96 -16.15
N SER A 40 0.57 -4.78 -17.42
CA SER A 40 1.55 -4.61 -18.50
C SER A 40 2.35 -3.32 -18.30
N HIS A 41 3.67 -3.35 -18.55
CA HIS A 41 4.49 -2.13 -18.55
C HIS A 41 4.01 -1.12 -19.59
N ILE A 42 3.53 -1.59 -20.74
CA ILE A 42 3.05 -0.76 -21.84
C ILE A 42 1.71 -0.09 -21.49
N GLU A 43 0.94 -0.69 -20.60
CA GLU A 43 -0.33 -0.13 -20.13
C GLU A 43 -0.18 0.71 -18.85
N THR A 44 1.04 0.86 -18.35
CA THR A 44 1.31 1.60 -17.10
C THR A 44 2.39 2.67 -17.29
N PHE A 45 3.65 2.34 -17.00
CA PHE A 45 4.73 3.31 -16.85
C PHE A 45 5.65 3.43 -18.07
N ASP A 46 5.52 2.57 -19.07
CA ASP A 46 6.31 2.60 -20.31
C ASP A 46 5.42 2.41 -21.55
N PRO A 47 4.54 3.39 -21.89
CA PRO A 47 3.56 3.23 -22.97
C PRO A 47 4.16 3.23 -24.38
N LYS A 48 5.49 3.31 -24.54
CA LYS A 48 6.21 3.28 -25.83
C LYS A 48 5.50 4.10 -26.92
N PRO A 49 5.37 5.43 -26.74
CA PRO A 49 4.55 6.28 -27.60
C PRO A 49 4.95 6.22 -29.08
N ASP A 50 6.24 6.04 -29.35
CA ASP A 50 6.84 6.02 -30.68
C ASP A 50 6.86 4.63 -31.33
N ALA A 51 6.44 3.59 -30.61
CA ALA A 51 6.37 2.24 -31.16
C ALA A 51 5.09 2.04 -32.01
N PRO A 52 5.11 1.12 -32.99
CA PRO A 52 3.92 0.76 -33.76
C PRO A 52 2.77 0.29 -32.84
N VAL A 53 1.52 0.46 -33.31
CA VAL A 53 0.30 0.13 -32.56
C VAL A 53 0.28 -1.34 -32.13
N GLU A 54 0.85 -2.22 -32.94
CA GLU A 54 0.97 -3.66 -32.67
C GLU A 54 1.87 -3.96 -31.46
N VAL A 55 2.79 -3.05 -31.12
CA VAL A 55 3.74 -3.18 -30.01
C VAL A 55 3.26 -2.41 -28.78
N ARG A 56 2.83 -1.15 -28.95
CA ARG A 56 2.40 -0.31 -27.83
C ARG A 56 0.97 -0.58 -27.35
N GLY A 57 0.22 -1.40 -28.08
CA GLY A 57 -1.17 -1.68 -27.76
C GLY A 57 -2.12 -0.49 -28.05
N PRO A 58 -3.36 -0.56 -27.54
CA PRO A 58 -4.43 0.36 -27.93
C PRO A 58 -4.44 1.67 -27.12
N LEU A 59 -3.79 1.71 -25.96
CA LEU A 59 -3.84 2.84 -25.04
C LEU A 59 -2.83 3.93 -25.44
N SER A 60 -3.21 5.18 -25.22
CA SER A 60 -2.35 6.34 -25.50
C SER A 60 -1.44 6.67 -24.31
N SER A 61 -0.50 7.59 -24.54
CA SER A 61 0.38 8.15 -23.51
C SER A 61 0.05 9.62 -23.21
N ILE A 62 0.28 10.02 -21.96
CA ILE A 62 0.17 11.40 -21.48
C ILE A 62 1.50 11.86 -20.89
N LYS A 63 1.80 13.16 -21.01
CA LYS A 63 2.95 13.79 -20.37
C LYS A 63 2.74 13.88 -18.86
N THR A 64 3.82 13.72 -18.09
CA THR A 64 3.80 14.01 -16.65
C THR A 64 4.29 15.44 -16.37
N ASN A 65 4.28 15.84 -15.11
CA ASN A 65 4.87 17.09 -14.64
C ASN A 65 6.41 17.11 -14.76
N VAL A 66 7.05 15.97 -15.03
CA VAL A 66 8.50 15.88 -15.26
C VAL A 66 8.78 15.87 -16.77
N PRO A 67 9.57 16.83 -17.30
CA PRO A 67 9.88 16.87 -18.73
C PRO A 67 10.49 15.58 -19.25
N GLY A 68 9.97 15.09 -20.38
CA GLY A 68 10.45 13.87 -21.04
C GLY A 68 9.83 12.57 -20.54
N ILE A 69 9.09 12.58 -19.43
CA ILE A 69 8.42 11.39 -18.90
C ILE A 69 6.97 11.34 -19.40
N HIS A 70 6.58 10.15 -19.87
CA HIS A 70 5.20 9.83 -20.25
C HIS A 70 4.72 8.61 -19.47
N VAL A 71 3.43 8.57 -19.17
CA VAL A 71 2.74 7.41 -18.59
C VAL A 71 1.47 7.13 -19.38
N ASN A 72 0.84 5.99 -19.16
CA ASN A 72 -0.42 5.64 -19.79
C ASN A 72 -1.53 6.66 -19.47
N GLU A 73 -2.45 6.89 -20.41
CA GLU A 73 -3.58 7.82 -20.26
C GLU A 73 -4.49 7.52 -19.04
N CYS A 74 -4.57 6.27 -18.59
CA CYS A 74 -5.31 5.87 -17.40
C CYS A 74 -4.69 6.35 -16.07
N LEU A 75 -3.44 6.83 -16.08
CA LEU A 75 -2.68 7.23 -14.90
C LEU A 75 -2.65 8.75 -14.68
N GLU A 76 -3.73 9.47 -15.01
CA GLU A 76 -3.81 10.93 -14.93
C GLU A 76 -3.43 11.52 -13.56
N ARG A 77 -3.81 10.83 -12.47
CA ARG A 77 -3.48 11.28 -11.10
C ARG A 77 -2.00 11.10 -10.79
N THR A 78 -1.39 10.05 -11.32
CA THR A 78 0.05 9.77 -11.18
C THR A 78 0.87 10.74 -12.00
N ALA A 79 0.41 11.13 -13.19
CA ALA A 79 1.10 12.08 -14.06
C ALA A 79 1.27 13.48 -13.44
N LYS A 80 0.48 13.82 -12.42
CA LYS A 80 0.48 15.12 -11.73
C LYS A 80 1.42 15.19 -10.52
N VAL A 81 1.99 14.07 -10.09
CA VAL A 81 2.86 13.97 -8.90
C VAL A 81 4.32 14.12 -9.29
#